data_AF-A0AAN0M1B4-F1
#
_entry.id   AF-A0AAN0M1B4-F1
#
_cell.length_a   1.000
_cell.length_b   1.000
_cell.length_c   1.000
_cell.angle_alpha   90.00
_cell.angle_beta   90.00
_cell.angle_gamma   90.00
#
_symmetry.space_group_name_H-M   'P 1'
#
loop_
_entity.id
_entity.type
_entity.pdbx_description
1 polymer ?
#
loop_
_entity_poly.entity_id
_entity_poly.type
_entity_poly.pdbx_seq_one_letter_code
_entity_poly.pdbx_strand_id
1 'polypeptide(L)'
;MFQLLVTPTIIDKINHARGITRECMIDTVENFLDIQVDFYFETDFYALVKIVDALGGLDIESPHQFAGSFPIEGSNPVEYDDITVPEGLNHLDGKQVVTFARERHTFPDGDFARQRNQQYVIQEVAKKIINTEIRIHL
;
A
#
# COMPACT_ATOMS: atom_id res chain seq x y z
N MET A 1 -1.81 3.40 -19.84
CA MET A 1 -2.81 3.31 -18.75
C MET A 1 -3.75 2.16 -19.11
N PHE A 2 -3.86 1.15 -18.25
CA PHE A 2 -4.66 -0.06 -18.50
C PHE A 2 -6.13 0.22 -18.13
N GLN A 3 -7.09 -0.28 -18.93
CA GLN A 3 -8.53 -0.15 -18.69
C GLN A 3 -9.14 -1.55 -18.59
N LEU A 4 -10.11 -1.72 -17.69
CA LEU A 4 -10.74 -3.00 -17.36
C LEU A 4 -12.26 -2.87 -17.43
N LEU A 5 -12.96 -3.99 -17.62
CA LEU A 5 -14.41 -4.04 -17.57
C LEU A 5 -14.86 -3.86 -16.11
N VAL A 6 -15.25 -2.63 -15.74
CA VAL A 6 -15.72 -2.29 -14.39
C VAL A 6 -17.17 -2.71 -14.18
N THR A 7 -17.95 -2.75 -15.27
CA THR A 7 -19.25 -3.42 -15.33
C THR A 7 -19.30 -4.27 -16.61
N PRO A 8 -20.29 -5.16 -16.79
CA PRO A 8 -20.39 -6.01 -17.98
C PRO A 8 -20.38 -5.26 -19.32
N THR A 9 -20.63 -3.95 -19.31
CA THR A 9 -20.72 -3.12 -20.52
C THR A 9 -19.87 -1.84 -20.49
N ILE A 10 -19.17 -1.52 -19.38
CA ILE A 10 -18.40 -0.28 -19.24
C ILE A 10 -16.93 -0.60 -18.98
N ILE A 11 -16.07 -0.09 -19.88
CA ILE A 11 -14.61 -0.09 -19.73
C ILE A 11 -14.21 1.19 -19.00
N ASP A 12 -13.52 1.05 -17.87
CA ASP A 12 -13.00 2.17 -17.10
C ASP A 12 -11.72 1.76 -16.34
N LYS A 13 -11.15 2.67 -15.56
CA LYS A 13 -10.01 2.37 -14.69
C LYS A 13 -10.48 1.54 -13.50
N ILE A 14 -9.69 0.52 -13.14
CA ILE A 14 -10.04 -0.41 -12.06
C ILE A 14 -10.31 0.30 -10.72
N ASN A 15 -9.66 1.42 -10.43
CA ASN A 15 -9.87 2.19 -9.20
C ASN A 15 -11.27 2.82 -9.12
N HIS A 16 -12.02 2.92 -10.22
CA HIS A 16 -13.41 3.37 -10.20
C HIS A 16 -14.38 2.27 -9.72
N ALA A 17 -14.04 0.99 -9.91
CA ALA A 17 -14.90 -0.13 -9.52
C ALA A 17 -15.23 -0.09 -8.01
N ARG A 18 -14.21 0.13 -7.16
CA ARG A 18 -14.40 0.33 -5.71
C ARG A 18 -15.29 1.53 -5.39
N GLY A 19 -15.28 2.57 -6.22
CA GLY A 19 -16.11 3.77 -6.04
C GLY A 19 -17.61 3.48 -6.20
N ILE A 20 -17.95 2.44 -6.97
CA ILE A 20 -19.32 1.95 -7.15
C ILE A 20 -19.69 1.08 -5.94
N THR A 21 -19.07 -0.10 -5.83
CA THR A 21 -19.22 -1.01 -4.68
C THR A 21 -17.96 -1.88 -4.51
N ARG A 22 -17.87 -2.61 -3.39
CA ARG A 22 -16.77 -3.54 -3.16
C ARG A 22 -16.90 -4.78 -4.03
N GLU A 23 -18.11 -5.27 -4.17
CA GLU A 23 -18.49 -6.40 -5.02
C GLU A 23 -18.10 -6.12 -6.47
N CYS A 24 -18.36 -4.90 -6.97
CA CYS A 24 -17.96 -4.49 -8.32
C CYS A 24 -16.44 -4.57 -8.54
N MET A 25 -15.63 -4.23 -7.54
CA MET A 25 -14.17 -4.39 -7.60
C MET A 25 -13.76 -5.86 -7.64
N ILE A 26 -14.37 -6.70 -6.80
CA ILE A 26 -14.10 -8.15 -6.74
C ILE A 26 -14.45 -8.79 -8.08
N ASP A 27 -15.68 -8.57 -8.57
CA ASP A 27 -16.16 -9.07 -9.86
C ASP A 27 -15.25 -8.61 -11.01
N THR A 28 -14.79 -7.35 -10.99
CA THR A 28 -13.86 -6.83 -12.01
C THR A 28 -12.55 -7.63 -12.04
N VAL A 29 -12.00 -7.96 -10.87
CA VAL A 29 -10.75 -8.72 -10.75
C VAL A 29 -10.96 -10.18 -11.15
N GLU A 30 -12.01 -10.83 -10.63
CA GLU A 30 -12.36 -12.22 -10.94
C GLU A 30 -12.55 -12.41 -12.44
N ASN A 31 -13.35 -11.55 -13.09
CA ASN A 31 -13.60 -11.62 -14.53
C ASN A 31 -12.34 -11.34 -15.37
N PHE A 32 -11.46 -10.46 -14.90
CA PHE A 32 -10.25 -10.13 -15.66
C PHE A 32 -9.18 -11.22 -15.59
N LEU A 33 -9.04 -11.86 -14.42
CA LEU A 33 -8.01 -12.88 -14.18
C LEU A 33 -8.51 -14.31 -14.33
N ASP A 34 -9.83 -14.51 -14.48
CA ASP A 34 -10.49 -15.82 -14.51
C ASP A 34 -10.17 -16.66 -13.26
N ILE A 35 -10.33 -16.04 -12.08
CA ILE A 35 -10.10 -16.66 -10.76
C ILE A 35 -11.27 -16.39 -9.83
N GLN A 36 -11.37 -17.16 -8.74
CA GLN A 36 -12.27 -16.90 -7.63
C GLN A 36 -11.49 -16.25 -6.46
N VAL A 37 -12.07 -15.21 -5.86
CA VAL A 37 -11.53 -14.50 -4.70
C VAL A 37 -12.32 -14.90 -3.45
N ASP A 38 -11.73 -15.73 -2.60
CA ASP A 38 -12.40 -16.21 -1.39
C ASP A 38 -12.52 -15.12 -0.31
N PHE A 39 -11.49 -14.28 -0.19
CA PHE A 39 -11.39 -13.26 0.85
C PHE A 39 -10.68 -12.01 0.33
N TYR A 40 -11.01 -10.87 0.92
CA TYR A 40 -10.31 -9.61 0.68
C TYR A 40 -10.00 -8.90 1.99
N PHE A 41 -8.99 -8.04 1.95
CA PHE A 41 -8.64 -7.11 3.02
C PHE A 41 -8.66 -5.68 2.45
N GLU A 42 -9.38 -4.78 3.11
CA GLU A 42 -9.44 -3.36 2.74
C GLU A 42 -8.87 -2.52 3.89
N THR A 43 -8.00 -1.56 3.56
CA THR A 43 -7.37 -0.64 4.51
C THR A 43 -7.24 0.75 3.89
N ASP A 44 -7.03 1.75 4.73
CA ASP A 44 -6.57 3.08 4.33
C ASP A 44 -5.13 3.35 4.80
N PHE A 45 -4.62 4.56 4.55
CA PHE A 45 -3.27 4.95 4.92
C PHE A 45 -3.05 4.98 6.45
N TYR A 46 -4.03 5.46 7.22
CA TYR A 46 -3.88 5.60 8.67
C TYR A 46 -3.92 4.25 9.36
N ALA A 47 -4.81 3.36 8.93
CA ALA A 47 -4.85 1.99 9.40
C ALA A 47 -3.55 1.23 9.07
N LEU A 48 -2.99 1.41 7.87
CA LEU A 48 -1.72 0.78 7.50
C LEU A 48 -0.54 1.30 8.34
N VAL A 49 -0.48 2.61 8.63
CA VAL A 49 0.49 3.18 9.58
C VAL A 49 0.37 2.48 10.94
N LYS A 50 -0.85 2.40 11.50
CA LYS A 50 -1.11 1.77 12.80
C LYS A 50 -0.69 0.30 12.82
N ILE A 51 -0.89 -0.44 11.73
CA ILE A 51 -0.44 -1.84 11.61
C ILE A 51 1.09 -1.93 11.67
N VAL A 52 1.79 -1.12 10.88
CA VAL A 52 3.26 -1.12 10.85
C VAL A 52 3.84 -0.71 12.22
N ASP A 53 3.29 0.32 12.84
CA ASP A 53 3.73 0.79 14.15
C ASP A 53 3.47 -0.26 15.23
N ALA A 54 2.33 -0.96 15.19
CA ALA A 54 2.02 -2.07 16.11
C ALA A 54 2.99 -3.26 15.96
N LEU A 55 3.53 -3.47 14.76
CA LEU A 55 4.59 -4.44 14.50
C LEU A 55 5.99 -3.94 14.90
N GLY A 56 6.09 -2.71 15.39
CA GLY A 56 7.34 -2.06 15.77
C GLY A 56 8.21 -1.69 14.59
N GLY A 57 7.61 -1.24 13.48
CA GLY A 57 8.32 -0.81 12.27
C GLY A 57 8.79 -1.97 11.37
N LEU A 58 9.27 -1.60 10.18
CA LEU A 58 9.79 -2.54 9.15
C LEU A 58 11.17 -2.14 8.67
N ASP A 59 12.02 -3.13 8.39
CA ASP A 59 13.29 -2.91 7.73
C ASP A 59 13.06 -2.89 6.21
N ILE A 60 13.29 -1.73 5.59
CA ILE A 60 13.02 -1.48 4.17
C ILE A 60 14.29 -0.99 3.48
N GLU A 61 14.62 -1.59 2.34
CA GLU A 61 15.67 -1.13 1.45
C GLU A 61 15.10 -0.12 0.44
N SER A 62 15.55 1.14 0.48
CA SER A 62 15.21 2.15 -0.53
C SER A 62 16.42 2.44 -1.42
N PRO A 63 16.29 2.41 -2.76
CA PRO A 63 17.44 2.64 -3.64
C PRO A 63 17.90 4.09 -3.67
N HIS A 64 17.08 5.05 -3.23
CA HIS A 64 17.42 6.47 -3.13
C HIS A 64 16.71 7.12 -1.93
N GLN A 65 17.30 8.19 -1.41
CA GLN A 65 16.63 9.05 -0.44
C GLN A 65 15.63 9.97 -1.15
N PHE A 66 14.47 10.18 -0.55
CA PHE A 66 13.50 11.18 -1.01
C PHE A 66 12.67 11.75 0.15
N ALA A 67 12.12 12.94 -0.09
CA ALA A 67 11.13 13.55 0.78
C ALA A 67 9.73 13.32 0.21
N GLY A 68 8.78 13.05 1.10
CA GLY A 68 7.36 12.96 0.80
C GLY A 68 6.56 13.68 1.87
N SER A 69 5.23 13.59 1.77
CA SER A 69 4.33 14.17 2.76
C SER A 69 3.20 13.21 3.14
N PHE A 70 2.77 13.31 4.40
CA PHE A 70 1.72 12.46 4.94
C PHE A 70 0.65 13.33 5.62
N PRO A 71 -0.64 13.18 5.27
CA PRO A 71 -1.69 13.98 5.87
C PRO A 71 -1.85 13.66 7.36
N ILE A 72 -2.05 14.69 8.19
CA ILE A 72 -2.25 14.54 9.63
C ILE A 72 -3.71 14.16 9.89
N GLU A 73 -3.92 12.97 10.48
CA GLU A 73 -5.25 12.45 10.82
C GLU A 73 -6.01 13.45 11.72
N GLY A 74 -7.20 13.87 11.30
CA GLY A 74 -8.07 14.75 12.10
C GLY A 74 -7.74 16.26 12.03
N SER A 75 -6.77 16.68 11.21
CA SER A 75 -6.49 18.11 11.01
C SER A 75 -7.58 18.82 10.18
N ASN A 76 -7.95 20.06 10.57
CA ASN A 76 -8.83 20.93 9.79
C ASN A 76 -8.39 22.42 9.93
N PRO A 77 -7.79 23.05 8.90
CA PRO A 77 -7.58 22.52 7.54
C PRO A 77 -6.63 21.31 7.52
N VAL A 78 -6.63 20.57 6.41
CA VAL A 78 -5.74 19.41 6.27
C VAL A 78 -4.28 19.87 6.29
N GLU A 79 -3.54 19.41 7.29
CA GLU A 79 -2.11 19.63 7.44
C GLU A 79 -1.32 18.37 7.05
N TYR A 80 -0.04 18.54 6.76
CA TYR A 80 0.85 17.47 6.31
C TYR A 80 2.14 17.46 7.11
N ASP A 81 2.59 16.27 7.48
CA ASP A 81 3.96 16.05 7.95
C ASP A 81 4.90 15.90 6.76
N ASP A 82 6.06 16.54 6.84
CA ASP A 82 7.19 16.27 5.94
C ASP A 82 7.88 14.98 6.39
N ILE A 83 7.91 13.98 5.52
CA ILE A 83 8.49 12.66 5.80
C ILE A 83 9.71 12.45 4.91
N THR A 84 10.84 12.08 5.51
CA THR A 84 12.02 11.65 4.75
C THR A 84 12.15 10.14 4.79
N VAL A 85 12.30 9.54 3.62
CA VAL A 85 12.67 8.14 3.46
C VAL A 85 14.16 8.08 3.08
N PRO A 86 15.03 7.55 3.96
CA PRO A 86 16.47 7.46 3.69
C PRO A 86 16.82 6.42 2.62
N GLU A 87 17.98 6.59 1.99
CA GLU A 87 18.59 5.59 1.10
C GLU A 87 19.17 4.40 1.89
N GLY A 88 19.14 3.21 1.29
CA GLY A 88 19.66 1.97 1.84
C GLY A 88 18.68 1.21 2.73
N LEU A 89 19.18 0.16 3.40
CA LEU A 89 18.43 -0.59 4.41
C LEU A 89 18.24 0.23 5.68
N ASN A 90 17.00 0.58 5.98
CA ASN A 90 16.66 1.36 7.17
C ASN A 90 15.45 0.78 7.89
N HIS A 91 15.42 0.95 9.21
CA HIS A 91 14.26 0.63 10.03
C HIS A 91 13.27 1.81 9.99
N LEU A 92 12.12 1.62 9.36
CA LEU A 92 11.13 2.66 9.08
C LEU A 92 9.88 2.51 9.93
N ASP A 93 9.35 3.64 10.41
CA ASP A 93 8.03 3.71 11.04
C ASP A 93 6.88 3.63 10.03
N GLY A 94 5.64 3.55 10.50
CA GLY A 94 4.46 3.42 9.65
C GLY A 94 4.31 4.56 8.64
N LYS A 95 4.57 5.81 9.03
CA LYS A 95 4.45 6.96 8.11
C LYS A 95 5.50 6.89 7.02
N GLN A 96 6.74 6.52 7.36
CA GLN A 96 7.83 6.33 6.40
C GLN A 96 7.55 5.16 5.46
N VAL A 97 7.09 4.01 5.97
CA VAL A 97 6.74 2.84 5.16
C VAL A 97 5.62 3.16 4.16
N VAL A 98 4.55 3.82 4.61
CA VAL A 98 3.44 4.19 3.71
C VAL A 98 3.88 5.27 2.71
N THR A 99 4.73 6.21 3.12
CA THR A 99 5.33 7.20 2.20
C THR A 99 6.17 6.49 1.13
N PHE A 100 6.97 5.49 1.51
CA PHE A 100 7.73 4.67 0.57
C PHE A 100 6.85 3.90 -0.42
N ALA A 101 5.76 3.29 0.05
CA ALA A 101 4.81 2.58 -0.80
C ALA A 101 3.97 3.50 -1.73
N ARG A 102 3.93 4.80 -1.45
CA ARG A 102 3.16 5.80 -2.23
C ARG A 102 3.99 6.53 -3.27
N GLU A 103 5.33 6.52 -3.13
CA GLU A 103 6.21 7.28 -4.01
C GLU A 103 6.16 6.77 -5.45
N ARG A 104 6.05 7.72 -6.39
CA ARG A 104 5.87 7.45 -7.83
C ARG A 104 6.86 8.18 -8.70
N HIS A 105 7.26 9.40 -8.35
CA HIS A 105 7.91 10.32 -9.28
C HIS A 105 9.43 10.30 -9.16
N THR A 106 9.96 9.88 -8.02
CA THR A 106 11.38 9.77 -7.74
C THR A 106 12.03 8.61 -8.51
N PHE A 107 11.28 7.54 -8.79
CA PHE A 107 11.82 6.35 -9.45
C PHE A 107 11.67 6.42 -10.99
N PRO A 108 12.69 5.99 -11.76
CA PRO A 108 12.63 6.00 -13.23
C PRO A 108 11.43 5.24 -13.82
N ASP A 109 11.04 4.13 -13.18
CA ASP A 109 9.92 3.28 -13.62
C ASP A 109 8.54 3.78 -13.17
N GLY A 110 8.50 4.93 -12.49
CA GLY A 110 7.26 5.62 -12.16
C GLY A 110 6.30 4.77 -11.31
N ASP A 111 5.12 4.53 -11.87
CA ASP A 111 4.05 3.76 -11.22
C ASP A 111 4.41 2.28 -11.03
N PHE A 112 5.22 1.70 -11.92
CA PHE A 112 5.66 0.31 -11.79
C PHE A 112 6.60 0.15 -10.61
N ALA A 113 7.47 1.13 -10.34
CA ALA A 113 8.27 1.14 -9.11
C ALA A 113 7.36 1.20 -7.89
N ARG A 114 6.36 2.07 -7.88
CA ARG A 114 5.38 2.16 -6.78
C ARG A 114 4.67 0.83 -6.54
N GLN A 115 4.20 0.16 -7.59
CA GLN A 115 3.53 -1.15 -7.49
C GLN A 115 4.46 -2.22 -6.90
N ARG A 116 5.73 -2.23 -7.30
CA ARG A 116 6.74 -3.13 -6.72
C ARG A 116 7.00 -2.81 -5.25
N ASN A 117 7.11 -1.54 -4.89
CA ASN A 117 7.28 -1.10 -3.50
C ASN A 117 6.07 -1.51 -2.63
N GLN A 118 4.84 -1.41 -3.17
CA GLN A 118 3.64 -1.88 -2.49
C GLN A 118 3.66 -3.39 -2.25
N GLN A 119 4.04 -4.18 -3.26
CA GLN A 119 4.22 -5.64 -3.11
C GLN A 119 5.30 -5.96 -2.07
N TYR A 120 6.42 -5.24 -2.09
CA TYR A 120 7.51 -5.40 -1.14
C TYR A 120 7.06 -5.12 0.30
N VAL A 121 6.36 -4.01 0.54
CA VAL A 121 5.81 -3.68 1.88
C VAL A 121 4.82 -4.75 2.35
N ILE A 122 3.92 -5.24 1.48
CA ILE A 122 3.00 -6.33 1.84
C ILE A 122 3.77 -7.59 2.26
N GLN A 123 4.83 -7.95 1.53
CA GLN A 123 5.67 -9.09 1.87
C GLN A 123 6.37 -8.90 3.23
N GLU A 124 6.91 -7.72 3.52
CA GLU A 124 7.58 -7.45 4.80
C GLU A 124 6.60 -7.43 5.98
N VAL A 125 5.41 -6.85 5.81
CA VAL A 125 4.33 -6.93 6.81
C VAL A 125 3.97 -8.39 7.10
N ALA A 126 3.74 -9.19 6.06
CA ALA A 126 3.39 -10.61 6.23
C ALA A 126 4.50 -11.40 6.93
N LYS A 127 5.77 -11.20 6.54
CA LYS A 127 6.94 -11.82 7.20
C LYS A 127 7.01 -11.44 8.68
N LYS A 128 6.82 -10.16 8.99
CA LYS A 128 6.87 -9.64 10.37
C LYS A 128 5.76 -10.20 11.25
N ILE A 129 4.54 -10.33 10.73
CA ILE A 129 3.41 -10.95 11.44
C ILE A 129 3.71 -12.41 11.76
N ILE A 130 4.13 -13.19 10.75
CA ILE A 130 4.44 -14.62 10.92
C ILE A 130 5.54 -14.83 11.96
N ASN A 131 6.59 -14.00 11.93
CA ASN A 131 7.70 -14.09 12.88
C ASN A 131 7.34 -13.64 14.30
N THR A 132 6.44 -12.67 14.45
CA THR A 132 5.97 -12.19 15.76
C THR A 132 5.12 -13.26 16.46
N GLU A 133 4.21 -13.92 15.74
CA GLU A 133 3.38 -15.01 16.27
C GLU A 133 4.21 -16.20 16.79
N ILE A 134 5.28 -16.57 16.06
CA ILE A 134 6.23 -17.61 16.47
C ILE A 134 6.92 -17.23 17.79
N ARG A 135 7.16 -15.94 18.04
CA ARG A 135 7.80 -15.45 19.27
C ARG A 135 6.85 -15.34 20.46
N ILE A 136 5.54 -15.34 20.26
CA ILE A 136 4.54 -15.26 21.36
C ILE A 136 4.21 -16.66 21.90
N HIS A 137 4.44 -17.71 21.12
CA HIS A 137 4.13 -19.10 21.46
C HIS A 137 5.33 -19.94 21.94
N LEU A 138 6.47 -19.32 22.25
CA LEU A 138 7.68 -19.93 22.84
C LEU A 138 8.09 -19.18 24.12
#